data_AF-A0A9E0W229-F1
#
_entry.id   AF-A0A9E0W229-F1
#
_cell.length_a   1.000
_cell.length_b   1.000
_cell.length_c   1.000
_cell.angle_alpha   90.00
_cell.angle_beta   90.00
_cell.angle_gamma   90.00
#
_symmetry.space_group_name_H-M   'P 1'
#
loop_
_entity.id
_entity.type
_entity.pdbx_description
1 polymer ?
#
loop_
_entity_poly.entity_id
_entity_poly.type
_entity_poly.pdbx_seq_one_letter_code
_entity_poly.pdbx_strand_id
1 'polypeptide(L)'
;REAEEEVDLKPADVNIIGPLGAVLSKHKLQVTPYVGIIPHDVVLTPNLDELDRIHRVPLSFFLEKPPHHTDAIPFRGKTHYVPAYMYEGDIIWGLTAYMLVELLNVGFDAEIPIKNRPEYS
;
A
#
# COMPACT_ATOMS: atom_id res chain seq x y z
N ARG A 1 -14.43 8.21 7.64
CA ARG A 1 -14.75 7.60 8.94
C ARG A 1 -13.50 6.98 9.54
N GLU A 2 -13.04 5.79 9.12
CA GLU A 2 -11.80 5.20 9.70
C GLU A 2 -10.59 6.15 9.66
N ALA A 3 -10.28 6.74 8.49
CA ALA A 3 -9.16 7.69 8.37
C ALA A 3 -9.31 8.97 9.24
N GLU A 4 -10.54 9.34 9.58
CA GLU A 4 -10.79 10.46 10.50
C GLU A 4 -10.58 10.01 11.95
N GLU A 5 -11.02 8.80 12.31
CA GLU A 5 -10.86 8.21 13.64
C GLU A 5 -9.39 7.87 13.96
N GLU A 6 -8.65 7.38 12.97
CA GLU A 6 -7.27 6.90 13.13
C GLU A 6 -6.22 8.01 13.00
N VAL A 7 -6.39 8.95 12.05
CA VAL A 7 -5.37 9.97 11.73
C VAL A 7 -5.88 11.40 11.62
N ASP A 8 -7.12 11.67 12.04
CA ASP A 8 -7.79 12.99 11.97
C ASP A 8 -7.87 13.56 10.54
N LEU A 9 -7.91 12.68 9.52
CA LEU A 9 -8.11 13.10 8.14
C LEU A 9 -9.59 13.37 7.88
N LYS A 10 -9.96 14.66 7.85
CA LYS A 10 -11.34 15.07 7.62
C LYS A 10 -11.80 14.67 6.22
N PRO A 11 -13.06 14.21 6.05
CA PRO A 11 -13.61 13.87 4.74
C PRO A 11 -13.57 15.02 3.72
N ALA A 12 -13.59 16.27 4.18
CA ALA A 12 -13.51 17.45 3.31
C ALA A 12 -12.08 17.70 2.76
N ASP A 13 -11.07 17.14 3.41
CA ASP A 13 -9.65 17.33 3.05
C ASP A 13 -9.13 16.20 2.15
N VAL A 14 -10.00 15.31 1.68
CA VAL A 14 -9.64 14.22 0.76
C VAL A 14 -10.47 14.27 -0.52
N ASN A 15 -9.78 14.32 -1.65
CA ASN A 15 -10.38 14.11 -2.96
C ASN A 15 -10.16 12.67 -3.40
N ILE A 16 -11.20 11.84 -3.33
CA ILE A 16 -11.11 10.42 -3.71
C ILE A 16 -11.02 10.30 -5.24
N ILE A 17 -9.96 9.66 -5.73
CA ILE A 17 -9.78 9.35 -7.16
C ILE A 17 -10.63 8.13 -7.54
N GLY A 18 -10.59 7.08 -6.71
CA GLY A 18 -11.34 5.85 -6.95
C GLY A 18 -10.79 4.63 -6.20
N PRO A 19 -11.47 3.49 -6.32
CA PRO A 19 -11.03 2.22 -5.73
C PRO A 19 -9.95 1.54 -6.58
N LEU A 20 -9.09 0.77 -5.92
CA LEU A 20 -8.26 -0.26 -6.55
C LEU A 20 -9.00 -1.62 -6.53
N GLY A 21 -8.39 -2.65 -7.09
CA GLY A 21 -8.93 -4.00 -7.06
C GLY A 21 -9.12 -4.50 -5.63
N ALA A 22 -10.24 -5.20 -5.40
CA ALA A 22 -10.50 -5.81 -4.10
C ALA A 22 -9.49 -6.93 -3.83
N VAL A 23 -8.85 -6.85 -2.67
CA VAL A 23 -7.90 -7.83 -2.16
C VAL A 23 -8.53 -8.62 -1.03
N LEU A 24 -8.30 -9.94 -1.04
CA LEU A 24 -8.77 -10.80 0.04
C LEU A 24 -7.63 -11.06 1.01
N SER A 25 -7.83 -10.69 2.28
CA SER A 25 -6.83 -10.89 3.33
C SER A 25 -6.70 -12.38 3.72
N LYS A 26 -5.64 -12.72 4.46
CA LYS A 26 -5.42 -14.07 5.00
C LYS A 26 -6.61 -14.57 5.86
N HIS A 27 -7.37 -13.66 6.45
CA HIS A 27 -8.53 -13.96 7.29
C HIS A 27 -9.86 -13.98 6.52
N LYS A 28 -9.82 -14.05 5.18
CA LYS A 28 -10.99 -14.01 4.28
C LYS A 28 -11.80 -12.70 4.37
N LEU A 29 -11.19 -11.63 4.86
CA LEU A 29 -11.78 -10.29 4.82
C LEU A 29 -11.50 -9.69 3.44
N GLN A 30 -12.55 -9.24 2.77
CA GLN A 30 -12.41 -8.53 1.50
C GLN A 30 -12.12 -7.06 1.81
N VAL A 31 -10.94 -6.60 1.41
CA VAL A 31 -10.46 -5.23 1.57
C VAL A 31 -10.52 -4.56 0.21
N THR A 32 -11.12 -3.38 0.13
CA THR A 32 -11.13 -2.56 -1.09
C THR A 32 -10.31 -1.30 -0.82
N PRO A 33 -9.12 -1.16 -1.40
CA PRO A 33 -8.31 0.04 -1.21
C PRO A 33 -8.94 1.20 -1.97
N TYR A 34 -8.94 2.39 -1.36
CA TYR A 34 -9.34 3.63 -2.02
C TYR A 34 -8.15 4.59 -2.08
N VAL A 35 -7.99 5.23 -3.23
CA VAL A 35 -6.93 6.21 -3.47
C VAL A 35 -7.52 7.60 -3.38
N GLY A 36 -6.92 8.45 -2.55
CA GLY A 36 -7.32 9.84 -2.38
C GLY A 36 -6.12 10.78 -2.45
N ILE A 37 -6.37 11.99 -2.90
CA ILE A 37 -5.41 13.10 -2.89
C ILE A 37 -5.75 13.98 -1.69
N ILE A 38 -4.75 14.32 -0.90
CA ILE A 38 -4.84 15.22 0.25
C ILE A 38 -3.94 16.44 0.04
N PRO A 39 -4.27 17.62 0.61
CA PRO A 39 -3.40 18.78 0.59
C PRO A 39 -2.02 18.48 1.19
N HIS A 40 -0.97 19.09 0.64
CA HIS A 40 0.41 18.88 1.13
C HIS A 40 0.63 19.30 2.59
N ASP A 41 -0.15 20.28 3.03
CA ASP A 41 -0.14 20.93 4.34
C ASP A 41 -1.17 20.32 5.31
N VAL A 42 -1.82 19.22 4.92
CA VAL A 42 -2.73 18.51 5.80
C VAL A 42 -1.97 18.00 7.03
N VAL A 43 -2.51 18.36 8.20
CA VAL A 43 -2.01 17.91 9.49
C VAL A 43 -2.73 16.60 9.80
N LEU A 44 -1.96 15.52 9.93
CA LEU A 44 -2.47 14.21 10.34
C LEU A 44 -2.06 13.99 11.80
N THR A 45 -3.03 13.63 12.64
CA THR A 45 -2.82 13.41 14.07
C THR A 45 -3.16 11.95 14.38
N PRO A 46 -2.18 11.08 14.68
CA PRO A 46 -2.48 9.68 14.96
C PRO A 46 -3.23 9.55 16.28
N ASN A 47 -4.24 8.69 16.28
CA ASN A 47 -4.81 8.16 17.51
C ASN A 47 -3.85 7.10 18.08
N LEU A 48 -3.11 7.46 19.12
CA LEU A 48 -2.10 6.59 19.73
C LEU A 48 -2.68 5.37 20.47
N ASP A 49 -3.99 5.31 20.66
CA ASP A 49 -4.65 4.11 21.21
C ASP A 49 -4.67 2.96 20.20
N GLU A 50 -4.55 3.25 18.90
CA GLU A 50 -4.57 2.27 17.81
C GLU A 50 -3.33 2.30 16.90
N LEU A 51 -2.59 3.42 16.86
CA LEU A 51 -1.43 3.63 15.98
C LEU A 51 -0.19 4.12 16.72
N ASP A 52 0.96 3.47 16.49
CA ASP A 52 2.23 3.92 17.06
C ASP A 52 2.80 5.17 16.34
N ARG A 53 2.63 5.26 15.01
CA ARG A 53 3.25 6.31 14.18
C ARG A 53 2.59 6.44 12.79
N ILE A 54 2.67 7.63 12.21
CA ILE A 54 2.38 7.88 10.78
C ILE A 54 3.68 7.87 9.96
N HIS A 55 3.70 7.09 8.88
CA HIS A 55 4.80 7.05 7.93
C HIS A 55 4.41 7.77 6.63
N ARG A 56 5.25 8.68 6.16
CA ARG A 56 5.14 9.33 4.85
C ARG A 56 6.32 8.89 4.00
N VAL A 57 6.06 8.13 2.95
CA VAL A 57 7.10 7.61 2.05
C VAL A 57 6.91 8.26 0.68
N PRO A 58 7.96 8.84 0.08
CA PRO A 58 7.86 9.41 -1.26
C PRO A 58 7.47 8.34 -2.26
N LEU A 59 6.54 8.63 -3.16
CA LEU A 59 6.14 7.66 -4.20
C LEU A 59 7.33 7.26 -5.09
N SER A 60 8.22 8.21 -5.40
CA SER A 60 9.43 7.98 -6.18
C SER A 60 10.33 6.91 -5.57
N PHE A 61 10.33 6.73 -4.25
CA PHE A 61 11.09 5.66 -3.60
C PHE A 61 10.70 4.28 -4.12
N PHE A 62 9.40 4.02 -4.31
CA PHE A 62 8.93 2.72 -4.81
C PHE A 62 9.16 2.53 -6.31
N LEU A 63 9.22 3.63 -7.08
CA LEU A 63 9.47 3.60 -8.52
C LEU A 63 10.96 3.45 -8.86
N GLU A 64 11.84 4.06 -8.05
CA GLU A 64 13.27 4.15 -8.33
C GLU A 64 14.09 3.07 -7.62
N LYS A 65 13.63 2.62 -6.43
CA LYS A 65 14.39 1.63 -5.65
C LYS A 65 13.85 0.21 -5.85
N PRO A 66 14.74 -0.77 -6.06
CA PRO A 66 14.34 -2.16 -6.05
C PRO A 66 13.87 -2.57 -4.63
N PRO A 67 12.97 -3.56 -4.53
CA PRO A 67 12.54 -4.09 -3.24
C PRO A 67 13.72 -4.70 -2.48
N HIS A 68 13.65 -4.66 -1.15
CA HIS A 68 14.65 -5.27 -0.27
C HIS A 68 14.73 -6.78 -0.50
N HIS A 69 13.56 -7.42 -0.60
CA HIS A 69 13.38 -8.79 -1.06
C HIS A 69 11.97 -8.96 -1.61
N THR A 70 11.69 -10.11 -2.24
CA THR A 70 10.33 -10.45 -2.72
C THR A 70 9.92 -11.80 -2.16
N ASP A 71 8.81 -11.82 -1.43
CA ASP A 71 8.26 -13.03 -0.83
C ASP A 71 7.30 -13.73 -1.78
N ALA A 72 7.45 -15.06 -1.91
CA ALA A 72 6.51 -15.91 -2.63
C ALA A 72 5.41 -16.38 -1.67
N ILE A 73 4.25 -15.74 -1.74
CA ILE A 73 3.11 -16.01 -0.85
C ILE A 73 2.10 -16.92 -1.57
N PRO A 74 1.91 -18.17 -1.11
CA PRO A 74 0.86 -19.03 -1.63
C PRO A 74 -0.51 -18.53 -1.16
N PHE A 75 -1.39 -18.22 -2.12
CA PHE A 75 -2.73 -17.74 -1.86
C PHE A 75 -3.74 -18.30 -2.89
N ARG A 76 -4.80 -18.95 -2.40
CA ARG A 76 -5.87 -19.57 -3.22
C ARG A 76 -5.35 -20.44 -4.38
N GLY A 77 -4.29 -21.22 -4.12
CA GLY A 77 -3.69 -22.12 -5.13
C GLY A 77 -2.85 -21.41 -6.19
N LYS A 78 -2.54 -20.13 -6.02
CA LYS A 78 -1.59 -19.37 -6.83
C LYS A 78 -0.47 -18.82 -5.96
N THR A 79 0.72 -18.67 -6.53
CA THR A 79 1.82 -17.98 -5.86
C THR A 79 1.78 -16.51 -6.25
N HIS A 80 1.70 -15.63 -5.25
CA HIS A 80 1.83 -14.19 -5.43
C HIS A 80 3.20 -13.75 -4.98
N TYR A 81 3.89 -12.96 -5.78
CA TYR A 81 5.18 -12.38 -5.47
C TYR A 81 4.96 -10.99 -4.91
N VAL A 82 5.23 -10.81 -3.62
CA VAL A 82 4.98 -9.57 -2.91
C VAL A 82 6.31 -8.94 -2.51
N PRO A 83 6.65 -7.75 -3.03
CA PRO A 83 7.87 -7.07 -2.62
C PRO A 83 7.78 -6.61 -1.17
N ALA A 84 8.91 -6.64 -0.49
CA ALA A 84 9.11 -5.97 0.77
C ALA A 84 10.06 -4.80 0.56
N TYR A 85 9.70 -3.62 1.05
CA TYR A 85 10.54 -2.43 0.97
C TYR A 85 11.02 -2.03 2.35
N MET A 86 12.29 -1.66 2.46
CA MET A 86 12.86 -1.12 3.69
C MET A 86 13.06 0.38 3.55
N TYR A 87 12.37 1.16 4.39
CA TYR A 87 12.42 2.62 4.38
C TYR A 87 12.66 3.13 5.79
N GLU A 88 13.75 3.89 6.01
CA GLU A 88 14.10 4.48 7.32
C GLU A 88 14.13 3.49 8.51
N GLY A 89 14.43 2.22 8.24
CA GLY A 89 14.46 1.16 9.26
C GLY A 89 13.14 0.40 9.44
N ASP A 90 12.06 0.88 8.81
CA ASP A 90 10.75 0.23 8.80
C ASP A 90 10.60 -0.68 7.57
N ILE A 91 9.85 -1.77 7.72
CA ILE A 91 9.56 -2.70 6.63
C ILE A 91 8.11 -2.58 6.16
N ILE A 92 7.94 -2.27 4.88
CA ILE A 92 6.65 -2.19 4.19
C ILE A 92 6.47 -3.50 3.44
N TRP A 93 5.56 -4.35 3.91
CA TRP A 93 5.42 -5.73 3.42
C TRP A 93 3.96 -6.20 3.46
N GLY A 94 3.73 -7.42 2.96
CA GLY A 94 2.43 -8.08 3.05
C GLY A 94 1.32 -7.38 2.27
N LEU A 95 0.13 -7.29 2.87
CA LEU A 95 -1.04 -6.74 2.18
C LEU A 95 -0.87 -5.26 1.81
N THR A 96 -0.21 -4.48 2.66
CA THR A 96 0.09 -3.06 2.40
C THR A 96 0.98 -2.90 1.17
N ALA A 97 2.09 -3.65 1.11
CA ALA A 97 2.95 -3.63 -0.07
C ALA A 97 2.21 -4.09 -1.34
N TYR A 98 1.35 -5.12 -1.22
CA TYR A 98 0.53 -5.56 -2.35
C TYR A 98 -0.36 -4.44 -2.90
N MET A 99 -1.08 -3.73 -2.02
CA MET A 99 -1.96 -2.61 -2.43
C MET A 99 -1.15 -1.46 -3.03
N LEU A 100 0.05 -1.17 -2.51
CA LEU A 100 0.96 -0.18 -3.08
C LEU A 100 1.42 -0.56 -4.48
N VAL A 101 1.80 -1.82 -4.71
CA VAL A 101 2.21 -2.26 -6.05
C VAL A 101 1.05 -2.20 -7.04
N GLU A 102 -0.16 -2.54 -6.61
CA GLU A 102 -1.34 -2.38 -7.45
C GLU A 102 -1.57 -0.91 -7.84
N LEU A 103 -1.45 0.02 -6.88
CA LEU A 103 -1.49 1.45 -7.16
C LEU A 103 -0.42 1.87 -8.18
N LEU A 104 0.82 1.42 -7.99
CA LEU A 104 1.94 1.76 -8.88
C LEU A 104 1.74 1.23 -10.30
N ASN A 105 1.23 0.00 -10.44
CA ASN A 105 0.97 -0.59 -11.74
C ASN A 105 -0.23 0.06 -12.45
N VAL A 106 -1.30 0.40 -11.72
CA VAL A 106 -2.52 0.97 -12.31
C VAL A 106 -2.40 2.47 -12.55
N GLY A 107 -1.76 3.20 -11.65
CA GLY A 107 -1.68 4.65 -11.67
C GLY A 107 -0.41 5.23 -12.30
N PHE A 108 0.66 4.44 -12.38
CA PHE A 108 2.00 4.91 -12.80
C PHE A 108 2.70 3.97 -13.79
N ASP A 109 2.01 2.95 -14.31
CA ASP A 109 2.55 1.98 -15.28
C ASP A 109 3.90 1.39 -14.87
N ALA A 110 4.08 1.10 -13.57
CA ALA A 110 5.37 0.68 -13.01
C ALA A 110 5.80 -0.76 -13.39
N GLU A 111 4.91 -1.55 -14.01
CA GLU A 111 5.15 -2.92 -14.49
C GLU A 111 5.77 -3.89 -13.46
N ILE A 112 5.53 -3.67 -12.17
CA ILE A 112 6.09 -4.49 -11.10
C ILE A 112 5.40 -5.87 -11.10
N PRO A 113 6.15 -6.98 -11.20
CA PRO A 113 5.58 -8.32 -11.32
C PRO A 113 5.02 -8.82 -9.99
N ILE A 114 3.70 -9.07 -9.93
CA ILE A 114 3.00 -9.61 -8.74
C ILE A 114 2.58 -11.08 -8.91
N LYS A 115 2.22 -11.47 -10.14
CA LYS A 115 1.65 -12.81 -10.44
C LYS A 115 2.67 -13.77 -11.06
N ASN A 116 3.74 -13.22 -11.61
CA ASN A 116 4.82 -13.96 -12.25
C ASN A 116 6.07 -13.86 -11.38
N ARG A 117 6.90 -14.89 -11.40
CA ARG A 117 8.18 -14.86 -10.71
C ARG A 117 9.08 -13.82 -11.40
N PRO A 118 9.62 -12.81 -10.69
CA PRO A 118 10.32 -11.67 -11.31
C PRO A 118 11.53 -12.06 -12.17
N GLU A 119 12.11 -13.23 -11.89
CA GLU A 119 13.29 -13.80 -12.55
C GLU A 119 13.00 -14.48 -13.90
N TYR A 120 11.77 -14.36 -14.42
CA TYR A 120 11.37 -14.84 -15.76
C TYR A 120 10.58 -13.80 -16.59
N SER A 121 10.63 -12.51 -16.24
CA SER A 121 10.00 -11.42 -17.00
C SER A 121 11.05 -10.54 -17.66
#